data_AF-A0A630BQ07-F1
#
_entry.id   AF-A0A630BQ07-F1
#
_cell.length_a   1.000
_cell.length_b   1.000
_cell.length_c   1.000
_cell.angle_alpha   90.00
_cell.angle_beta   90.00
_cell.angle_gamma   90.00
#
_symmetry.space_group_name_H-M   'P 1'
#
loop_
_entity.id
_entity.type
_entity.pdbx_description
1 polymer ?
#
loop_
_entity_poly.entity_id
_entity_poly.type
_entity_poly.pdbx_seq_one_letter_code
_entity_poly.pdbx_strand_id
1 'polypeptide(L)'
;MKNWSPEHTKEIKAWLDIDNYRKLEYISLNALYHELWARALLFKPGPTDEEKKGLWVYMTEIFSGNPHLFKGKQLDYPTVNDTLYSPPHIFITDITRLAELSVMALSVNLFTWEEGNDEYCVNAPHHEAYVSQLLSPLCEKTVLLEIDLSSGTDDEIAESIKAALPQWRSVKGVEVNETGIVRFGYGTIKKIINYRLVAMLDILLWAKRKELRISDDRLSRLLYTDEDEETTTRLGYHIKDSDRPLAMKAATIDFIRQFNFFMNRNPHLKNMRVSDVMKLSDSN
;
A
#
# COMPACT_ATOMS: atom_id res chain seq x y z
N MET A 1 -5.92 15.16 -24.15
CA MET A 1 -6.22 13.71 -24.23
C MET A 1 -6.75 13.40 -25.62
N LYS A 2 -6.21 12.38 -26.27
CA LYS A 2 -6.59 11.94 -27.62
C LYS A 2 -7.76 10.95 -27.56
N ASN A 3 -8.50 10.84 -28.66
CA ASN A 3 -9.57 9.86 -28.82
C ASN A 3 -9.00 8.47 -29.15
N TRP A 4 -9.73 7.44 -28.72
CA TRP A 4 -9.42 6.05 -29.04
C TRP A 4 -9.56 5.75 -30.54
N SER A 5 -8.73 4.86 -31.07
CA SER A 5 -8.75 4.44 -32.48
C SER A 5 -8.55 2.92 -32.62
N PRO A 6 -8.77 2.33 -33.81
CA PRO A 6 -8.53 0.91 -34.05
C PRO A 6 -7.09 0.48 -33.76
N GLU A 7 -6.10 1.33 -34.04
CA GLU A 7 -4.67 1.08 -33.79
C GLU A 7 -4.41 0.86 -32.30
N HIS A 8 -5.01 1.69 -31.44
CA HIS A 8 -4.94 1.54 -29.99
C HIS A 8 -5.55 0.21 -29.51
N THR A 9 -6.58 -0.28 -30.20
CA THR A 9 -7.17 -1.59 -29.91
C THR A 9 -6.19 -2.72 -30.25
N LYS A 10 -5.48 -2.60 -31.38
CA LYS A 10 -4.45 -3.55 -31.79
C LYS A 10 -3.27 -3.55 -30.81
N GLU A 11 -2.83 -2.37 -30.37
CA GLU A 11 -1.75 -2.25 -29.38
C GLU A 11 -2.11 -2.90 -28.04
N ILE A 12 -3.31 -2.65 -27.51
CA ILE A 12 -3.73 -3.28 -26.25
C ILE A 12 -3.87 -4.79 -26.38
N LYS A 13 -4.50 -5.28 -27.46
CA LYS A 13 -4.66 -6.71 -27.69
C LYS A 13 -3.34 -7.46 -27.91
N ALA A 14 -2.23 -6.76 -28.15
CA ALA A 14 -0.92 -7.37 -28.30
C ALA A 14 -0.34 -7.89 -26.96
N TRP A 15 -0.79 -7.35 -25.83
CA TRP A 15 -0.30 -7.73 -24.50
C TRP A 15 -1.42 -8.09 -23.52
N LEU A 16 -2.63 -7.56 -23.69
CA LEU A 16 -3.75 -7.84 -22.82
C LEU A 16 -4.33 -9.23 -23.12
N ASP A 17 -4.04 -10.16 -22.23
CA ASP A 17 -4.63 -11.50 -22.20
C ASP A 17 -5.32 -11.71 -20.85
N ILE A 18 -6.65 -11.81 -20.85
CA ILE A 18 -7.47 -11.93 -19.64
C ILE A 18 -7.20 -13.25 -18.90
N ASP A 19 -6.80 -14.32 -19.60
CA ASP A 19 -6.45 -15.58 -18.95
C ASP A 19 -5.21 -15.45 -18.06
N ASN A 20 -4.29 -14.57 -18.42
CA ASN A 20 -3.18 -14.25 -17.53
C ASN A 20 -3.64 -13.56 -16.25
N TYR A 21 -4.71 -12.76 -16.28
CA TYR A 21 -5.29 -12.15 -15.07
C TYR A 21 -6.13 -13.14 -14.27
N ARG A 22 -6.84 -14.08 -14.90
CA ARG A 22 -7.57 -15.16 -14.20
C ARG A 22 -6.64 -15.98 -13.29
N LYS A 23 -5.36 -16.08 -13.65
CA LYS A 23 -4.35 -16.76 -12.81
C LYS A 23 -4.13 -16.11 -11.43
N LEU A 24 -4.59 -14.88 -11.21
CA LEU A 24 -4.55 -14.20 -9.90
C LEU A 24 -5.42 -14.90 -8.84
N GLU A 25 -6.32 -15.80 -9.24
CA GLU A 25 -7.07 -16.64 -8.31
C GLU A 25 -6.19 -17.70 -7.62
N TYR A 26 -5.10 -18.10 -8.28
CA TYR A 26 -4.24 -19.20 -7.81
C TYR A 26 -3.00 -18.73 -7.05
N ILE A 27 -2.73 -17.42 -7.01
CA ILE A 27 -1.66 -16.85 -6.17
C ILE A 27 -2.11 -16.76 -4.71
N SER A 28 -1.16 -16.57 -3.80
CA SER A 28 -1.49 -16.35 -2.39
C SER A 28 -2.14 -14.99 -2.17
N LEU A 29 -2.89 -14.85 -1.07
CA LEU A 29 -3.46 -13.56 -0.69
C LEU A 29 -2.38 -12.49 -0.48
N ASN A 30 -1.23 -12.88 0.09
CA ASN A 30 -0.07 -12.00 0.21
C ASN A 30 0.45 -11.52 -1.15
N ALA A 31 0.49 -12.40 -2.15
CA ALA A 31 0.86 -12.02 -3.50
C ALA A 31 -0.12 -11.01 -4.10
N LEU A 32 -1.42 -11.23 -3.96
CA LEU A 32 -2.43 -10.29 -4.43
C LEU A 32 -2.29 -8.90 -3.78
N TYR A 33 -1.93 -8.86 -2.50
CA TYR A 33 -1.62 -7.61 -1.80
C TYR A 33 -0.45 -6.87 -2.46
N HIS A 34 0.66 -7.55 -2.75
CA HIS A 34 1.81 -6.94 -3.40
C HIS A 34 1.50 -6.50 -4.85
N GLU A 35 0.73 -7.29 -5.59
CA GLU A 35 0.27 -6.93 -6.94
C GLU A 35 -0.50 -5.61 -6.96
N LEU A 36 -1.41 -5.41 -6.00
CA LEU A 36 -2.15 -4.15 -5.85
C LEU A 36 -1.27 -3.02 -5.32
N TRP A 37 -0.33 -3.31 -4.42
CA TRP A 37 0.60 -2.31 -3.91
C TRP A 37 1.48 -1.72 -5.02
N ALA A 38 2.05 -2.56 -5.89
CA ALA A 38 2.79 -2.08 -7.06
C ALA A 38 1.95 -1.16 -7.94
N ARG A 39 0.67 -1.51 -8.16
CA ARG A 39 -0.26 -0.67 -8.93
C ARG A 39 -0.60 0.63 -8.21
N ALA A 40 -0.75 0.62 -6.88
CA ALA A 40 -0.91 1.85 -6.11
C ALA A 40 0.30 2.79 -6.26
N LEU A 41 1.52 2.26 -6.31
CA LEU A 41 2.72 3.05 -6.59
C LEU A 41 2.74 3.58 -8.04
N LEU A 42 2.32 2.79 -9.03
CA LEU A 42 2.22 3.23 -10.44
C LEU A 42 1.23 4.38 -10.65
N PHE A 43 0.20 4.48 -9.80
CA PHE A 43 -0.78 5.55 -9.82
C PHE A 43 -0.44 6.72 -8.88
N LYS A 44 0.62 6.61 -8.06
CA LYS A 44 1.07 7.66 -7.14
C LYS A 44 1.45 8.94 -7.92
N PRO A 45 0.95 10.12 -7.52
CA PRO A 45 1.38 11.38 -8.12
C PRO A 45 2.80 11.73 -7.65
N GLY A 46 3.66 12.17 -8.58
CA GLY A 46 5.00 12.67 -8.29
C GLY A 46 5.98 11.65 -7.69
N PRO A 47 6.22 10.48 -8.32
CA PRO A 47 7.26 9.55 -7.86
C PRO A 47 8.65 10.19 -7.99
N THR A 48 9.54 9.88 -7.05
CA THR A 48 10.97 10.22 -7.09
C THR A 48 11.66 9.53 -8.27
N ASP A 49 12.85 9.99 -8.67
CA ASP A 49 13.56 9.39 -9.81
C ASP A 49 14.00 7.95 -9.57
N GLU A 50 14.26 7.58 -8.32
CA GLU A 50 14.56 6.20 -7.91
C GLU A 50 13.31 5.32 -7.99
N GLU A 51 12.17 5.81 -7.49
CA GLU A 51 10.88 5.12 -7.64
C GLU A 51 10.54 4.91 -9.12
N LYS A 52 10.77 5.91 -9.99
CA LYS A 52 10.51 5.80 -11.44
C LYS A 52 11.24 4.63 -12.09
N LYS A 53 12.48 4.32 -11.67
CA LYS A 53 13.25 3.19 -12.23
C LYS A 53 12.57 1.85 -11.88
N GLY A 54 12.19 1.65 -10.63
CA GLY A 54 11.47 0.45 -10.20
C GLY A 54 10.10 0.32 -10.86
N LEU A 55 9.34 1.42 -10.93
CA LEU A 55 8.04 1.46 -11.60
C LEU A 55 8.12 1.12 -13.09
N TRP A 56 9.21 1.49 -13.77
CA TRP A 56 9.43 1.14 -15.16
C TRP A 56 9.54 -0.38 -15.37
N VAL A 57 10.17 -1.11 -14.46
CA VAL A 57 10.25 -2.57 -14.50
C VAL A 57 8.86 -3.19 -14.44
N TYR A 58 8.00 -2.74 -13.50
CA TYR A 58 6.63 -3.23 -13.39
C TYR A 58 5.82 -2.97 -14.67
N MET A 59 5.94 -1.77 -15.24
CA MET A 59 5.22 -1.45 -16.49
C MET A 59 5.69 -2.31 -17.66
N THR A 60 6.99 -2.59 -17.77
CA THR A 60 7.55 -3.43 -18.82
C THR A 60 7.02 -4.87 -18.73
N GLU A 61 6.94 -5.44 -17.53
CA GLU A 61 6.34 -6.77 -17.31
C GLU A 61 4.84 -6.79 -17.64
N ILE A 62 4.07 -5.81 -17.17
CA ILE A 62 2.63 -5.74 -17.46
C ILE A 62 2.39 -5.65 -18.98
N PHE A 63 3.09 -4.74 -19.66
CA PHE A 63 2.90 -4.49 -21.10
C PHE A 63 3.63 -5.49 -22.00
N SER A 64 4.38 -6.44 -21.44
CA SER A 64 4.84 -7.66 -22.14
C SER A 64 3.82 -8.80 -22.07
N GLY A 65 2.70 -8.59 -21.34
CA GLY A 65 1.61 -9.55 -21.17
C GLY A 65 1.72 -10.40 -19.91
N ASN A 66 2.65 -10.08 -19.00
CA ASN A 66 2.78 -10.75 -17.70
C ASN A 66 2.29 -9.83 -16.55
N PRO A 67 1.02 -9.93 -16.11
CA PRO A 67 0.51 -9.10 -15.03
C PRO A 67 0.95 -9.54 -13.63
N HIS A 68 1.68 -10.65 -13.51
CA HIS A 68 2.19 -11.21 -12.24
C HIS A 68 3.61 -10.69 -11.99
N LEU A 69 3.69 -9.63 -11.19
CA LEU A 69 4.90 -8.91 -10.85
C LEU A 69 5.71 -9.60 -9.75
N PHE A 70 5.06 -10.33 -8.85
CA PHE A 70 5.72 -10.93 -7.69
C PHE A 70 5.61 -12.46 -7.70
N LYS A 71 6.76 -13.16 -7.64
CA LYS A 71 6.82 -14.63 -7.61
C LYS A 71 7.86 -15.12 -6.59
N GLY A 72 7.55 -16.25 -5.95
CA GLY A 72 8.49 -16.97 -5.08
C GLY A 72 9.12 -16.07 -4.00
N LYS A 73 10.46 -16.06 -3.92
CA LYS A 73 11.24 -15.34 -2.89
C LYS A 73 11.00 -13.83 -2.84
N GLN A 74 10.41 -13.21 -3.88
CA GLN A 74 10.06 -11.79 -3.86
C GLN A 74 8.88 -11.48 -2.94
N LEU A 75 8.03 -12.47 -2.67
CA LEU A 75 6.91 -12.39 -1.72
C LEU A 75 7.36 -12.61 -0.27
N ASP A 76 8.57 -13.14 -0.10
CA ASP A 76 9.24 -13.27 1.19
C ASP A 76 9.90 -11.94 1.60
N TYR A 77 9.72 -10.84 0.84
CA TYR A 77 10.10 -9.48 1.24
C TYR A 77 8.87 -8.80 1.86
N PRO A 78 8.75 -8.78 3.21
CA PRO A 78 9.82 -8.40 4.12
C PRO A 78 9.98 -9.41 5.28
N THR A 79 10.57 -10.54 4.98
CA THR A 79 11.20 -11.46 5.93
C THR A 79 12.55 -11.87 5.35
N VAL A 80 13.40 -10.88 5.06
CA VAL A 80 14.81 -11.14 5.33
C VAL A 80 14.84 -11.24 6.85
N ASN A 81 14.87 -12.47 7.38
CA ASN A 81 14.83 -12.74 8.84
C ASN A 81 15.92 -11.98 9.61
N ASP A 82 16.87 -11.37 8.90
CA ASP A 82 18.01 -10.62 9.41
C ASP A 82 17.84 -9.10 9.32
N THR A 83 16.66 -8.57 8.95
CA THR A 83 16.41 -7.12 8.87
C THR A 83 15.10 -6.70 9.53
N LEU A 84 15.06 -5.50 10.10
CA LEU A 84 13.86 -4.96 10.72
C LEU A 84 12.77 -4.65 9.68
N TYR A 85 11.56 -5.15 9.91
CA TYR A 85 10.39 -4.84 9.09
C TYR A 85 9.76 -3.50 9.49
N SER A 86 9.56 -2.59 8.54
CA SER A 86 8.84 -1.32 8.77
C SER A 86 7.39 -1.43 8.26
N PRO A 87 6.40 -1.74 9.13
CA PRO A 87 5.00 -1.80 8.72
C PRO A 87 4.41 -0.41 8.47
N PRO A 88 3.25 -0.33 7.80
CA PRO A 88 2.51 0.92 7.70
C PRO A 88 2.25 1.49 9.10
N HIS A 89 2.54 2.79 9.28
CA HIS A 89 2.38 3.55 10.52
C HIS A 89 3.49 3.39 11.58
N ILE A 90 4.47 2.49 11.37
CA ILE A 90 5.66 2.41 12.23
C ILE A 90 6.88 2.82 11.42
N PHE A 91 7.57 3.84 11.90
CA PHE A 91 8.82 4.32 11.32
C PHE A 91 9.97 3.79 12.16
N ILE A 92 10.81 2.96 11.56
CA ILE A 92 12.07 2.56 12.18
C ILE A 92 13.07 3.67 11.89
N THR A 93 13.64 4.25 12.95
CA THR A 93 14.61 5.34 12.82
C THR A 93 15.85 4.85 12.08
N ASP A 94 16.07 5.38 10.88
CA ASP A 94 17.27 5.14 10.08
C ASP A 94 18.33 6.22 10.34
N ILE A 95 19.50 6.06 9.72
CA ILE A 95 20.64 6.98 9.88
C ILE A 95 20.29 8.39 9.37
N THR A 96 19.52 8.49 8.29
CA THR A 96 19.07 9.77 7.74
C THR A 96 18.20 10.52 8.76
N ARG A 97 17.22 9.82 9.32
CA ARG A 97 16.32 10.36 10.34
C ARG A 97 17.06 10.70 11.62
N LEU A 98 18.04 9.89 12.02
CA LEU A 98 18.91 10.19 13.14
C LEU A 98 19.64 11.53 12.92
N ALA A 99 20.23 11.74 11.75
CA ALA A 99 20.92 12.99 11.42
C ALA A 99 19.98 14.21 11.47
N GLU A 100 18.76 14.10 10.93
CA GLU A 100 17.75 15.16 11.01
C GLU A 100 17.39 15.51 12.46
N LEU A 101 17.18 14.49 13.30
CA LEU A 101 16.88 14.65 14.71
C LEU A 101 18.05 15.34 15.43
N SER A 102 19.30 14.95 15.14
CA SER A 102 20.50 15.55 15.72
C SER A 102 20.65 17.03 15.35
N VAL A 103 20.48 17.40 14.08
CA VAL A 103 20.58 18.79 13.61
C VAL A 103 19.52 19.66 14.30
N MET A 104 18.28 19.16 14.40
CA MET A 104 17.21 19.90 15.06
C MET A 104 17.43 19.99 16.57
N ALA A 105 17.93 18.93 17.20
CA ALA A 105 18.24 18.94 18.63
C ALA A 105 19.29 20.01 18.99
N LEU A 106 20.28 20.23 18.12
CA LEU A 106 21.23 21.33 18.25
C LEU A 106 20.56 22.69 18.04
N SER A 107 19.70 22.84 17.03
CA SER A 107 19.04 24.12 16.73
C SER A 107 18.11 24.61 17.84
N VAL A 108 17.54 23.69 18.62
CA VAL A 108 16.71 24.00 19.80
C VAL A 108 17.47 23.90 21.13
N ASN A 109 18.80 23.84 21.10
CA ASN A 109 19.68 23.78 22.28
C ASN A 109 19.35 22.66 23.28
N LEU A 110 18.95 21.47 22.78
CA LEU A 110 18.79 20.28 23.62
C LEU A 110 20.13 19.76 24.16
N PHE A 111 21.17 19.90 23.34
CA PHE A 111 22.54 19.59 23.71
C PHE A 111 23.36 20.87 23.70
N THR A 112 24.16 21.06 24.73
CA THR A 112 25.09 22.18 24.87
C THR A 112 26.51 21.66 24.92
N TRP A 113 27.42 22.40 24.30
CA TRP A 113 28.84 22.17 24.45
C TRP A 113 29.32 22.91 25.69
N GLU A 114 29.93 22.22 26.64
CA GLU A 114 30.52 22.85 27.81
C GLU A 114 31.90 23.40 27.44
N GLU A 115 32.11 24.70 27.66
CA GLU A 115 33.31 25.39 27.20
C GLU A 115 34.55 24.82 27.92
N GLY A 116 35.43 24.14 27.16
CA GLY A 116 36.66 23.54 27.69
C GLY A 116 36.59 22.04 27.99
N ASN A 117 35.48 21.35 27.68
CA ASN A 117 35.37 19.90 27.73
C ASN A 117 34.88 19.35 26.37
N ASP A 118 35.42 18.24 25.91
CA ASP A 118 35.01 17.62 24.62
C ASP A 118 33.66 16.85 24.74
N GLU A 119 32.91 17.07 25.82
CA GLU A 119 31.69 16.35 26.15
C GLU A 119 30.43 17.17 25.85
N TYR A 120 29.43 16.51 25.26
CA TYR A 120 28.10 17.09 25.06
C TYR A 120 27.24 16.87 26.29
N CYS A 121 26.65 17.95 26.80
CA CYS A 121 25.75 17.91 27.96
C CYS A 121 24.29 18.11 27.52
N VAL A 122 23.35 17.39 28.15
CA VAL A 122 21.92 17.63 27.98
C VAL A 122 21.54 18.89 28.74
N ASN A 123 20.80 19.78 28.08
CA ASN A 123 20.32 21.01 28.72
C ASN A 123 19.30 20.66 29.83
N ALA A 124 19.64 20.98 31.08
CA ALA A 124 18.95 20.54 32.30
C ALA A 124 17.42 20.82 32.36
N PRO A 125 16.86 21.90 31.79
CA PRO A 125 15.41 22.15 31.80
C PRO A 125 14.59 21.14 30.99
N HIS A 126 15.24 20.32 30.16
CA HIS A 126 14.60 19.43 29.19
C HIS A 126 14.81 17.94 29.46
N HIS A 127 15.47 17.57 30.56
CA HIS A 127 15.89 16.18 30.81
C HIS A 127 14.72 15.17 30.96
N GLU A 128 13.55 15.63 31.44
CA GLU A 128 12.34 14.78 31.57
C GLU A 128 11.38 14.93 30.38
N ALA A 129 11.64 15.86 29.46
CA ALA A 129 10.73 16.14 28.37
C ALA A 129 10.94 15.14 27.22
N TYR A 130 9.84 14.68 26.61
CA TYR A 130 9.92 13.73 25.51
C TYR A 130 10.43 14.41 24.24
N VAL A 131 11.31 13.73 23.50
CA VAL A 131 11.87 14.23 22.21
C VAL A 131 10.77 14.71 21.27
N SER A 132 9.65 13.98 21.19
CA SER A 132 8.53 14.34 20.32
C SER A 132 7.79 15.61 20.72
N GLN A 133 7.92 16.09 21.97
CA GLN A 133 7.35 17.35 22.43
C GLN A 133 8.27 18.54 22.09
N LEU A 134 9.58 18.36 22.24
CA LEU A 134 10.58 19.41 22.01
C LEU A 134 10.89 19.59 20.51
N LEU A 135 10.91 18.50 19.75
CA LEU A 135 11.15 18.49 18.30
C LEU A 135 9.84 18.49 17.51
N SER A 136 8.85 19.28 17.96
CA SER A 136 7.51 19.33 17.37
C SER A 136 7.49 19.53 15.85
N PRO A 137 8.34 20.38 15.22
CA PRO A 137 8.35 20.52 13.76
C PRO A 137 8.65 19.22 13.00
N LEU A 138 9.41 18.29 13.60
CA LEU A 138 9.71 16.99 13.02
C LEU A 138 8.74 15.88 13.47
N CYS A 139 8.06 16.08 14.60
CA CYS A 139 7.23 15.07 15.27
C CYS A 139 5.81 15.57 15.60
N GLU A 140 5.25 16.45 14.77
CA GLU A 140 3.96 17.11 15.02
C GLU A 140 2.84 16.09 15.21
N LYS A 141 2.85 15.04 14.39
CA LYS A 141 1.81 13.98 14.37
C LYS A 141 2.35 12.60 14.73
N THR A 142 3.58 12.52 15.23
CA THR A 142 4.25 11.27 15.56
C THR A 142 4.81 11.30 16.98
N VAL A 143 5.01 10.12 17.53
CA VAL A 143 5.76 9.91 18.77
C VAL A 143 7.04 9.17 18.42
N LEU A 144 8.16 9.59 19.01
CA LEU A 144 9.40 8.81 18.97
C LEU A 144 9.34 7.84 20.14
N LEU A 145 9.40 6.54 19.83
CA LEU A 145 9.19 5.45 20.78
C LEU A 145 10.30 4.41 20.62
N GLU A 146 10.76 3.89 21.74
CA GLU A 146 11.54 2.68 21.83
C GLU A 146 10.63 1.55 22.34
N ILE A 147 10.73 0.37 21.72
CA ILE A 147 9.92 -0.80 22.09
C ILE A 147 10.88 -1.87 22.63
N ASP A 148 10.76 -2.19 23.93
CA ASP A 148 11.54 -3.26 24.54
C ASP A 148 10.92 -4.63 24.19
N LEU A 149 11.52 -5.29 23.20
CA LEU A 149 11.11 -6.61 22.71
C LEU A 149 11.32 -7.74 23.74
N SER A 150 12.07 -7.49 24.82
CA SER A 150 12.33 -8.47 25.88
C SER A 150 11.37 -8.35 27.08
N SER A 151 10.61 -7.26 27.14
CA SER A 151 9.78 -6.91 28.30
C SER A 151 8.48 -7.71 28.44
N GLY A 152 8.04 -8.41 27.39
CA GLY A 152 6.77 -9.14 27.38
C GLY A 152 6.54 -9.91 26.09
N THR A 153 5.39 -10.57 26.01
CA THR A 153 4.92 -11.25 24.79
C THR A 153 4.48 -10.25 23.72
N ASP A 154 4.42 -10.71 22.46
CA ASP A 154 3.94 -9.88 21.33
C ASP A 154 2.55 -9.27 21.60
N ASP A 155 1.66 -10.03 22.26
CA ASP A 155 0.31 -9.59 22.61
C ASP A 155 0.33 -8.51 23.70
N GLU A 156 1.17 -8.66 24.72
CA GLU A 156 1.31 -7.65 25.79
C GLU A 156 1.89 -6.33 25.25
N ILE A 157 2.92 -6.42 24.39
CA ILE A 157 3.49 -5.25 23.71
C ILE A 157 2.43 -4.57 22.83
N ALA A 158 1.70 -5.35 22.02
CA ALA A 158 0.66 -4.82 21.15
C ALA A 158 -0.49 -4.16 21.91
N GLU A 159 -0.99 -4.77 23.00
CA GLU A 159 -2.06 -4.19 23.81
C GLU A 159 -1.60 -2.94 24.57
N SER A 160 -0.34 -2.89 25.01
CA SER A 160 0.23 -1.70 25.65
C SER A 160 0.26 -0.50 24.70
N ILE A 161 0.74 -0.71 23.47
CA ILE A 161 0.73 0.33 22.43
C ILE A 161 -0.71 0.74 22.11
N LYS A 162 -1.61 -0.22 21.93
CA LYS A 162 -3.02 0.02 21.62
C LYS A 162 -3.72 0.84 22.70
N ALA A 163 -3.44 0.58 23.98
CA ALA A 163 -3.99 1.33 25.10
C ALA A 163 -3.48 2.78 25.16
N ALA A 164 -2.24 3.03 24.70
CA ALA A 164 -1.64 4.36 24.71
C ALA A 164 -2.08 5.26 23.53
N LEU A 165 -2.47 4.68 22.39
CA LEU A 165 -2.84 5.42 21.17
C LEU A 165 -3.88 6.55 21.38
N PRO A 166 -4.99 6.37 22.13
CA PRO A 166 -5.95 7.44 22.37
C PRO A 166 -5.35 8.62 23.13
N GLN A 167 -4.52 8.35 24.13
CA GLN A 167 -3.84 9.38 24.91
C GLN A 167 -2.85 10.15 24.04
N TRP A 168 -2.00 9.46 23.27
CA TRP A 168 -1.03 10.11 22.38
C TRP A 168 -1.70 11.02 21.36
N ARG A 169 -2.82 10.58 20.77
CA ARG A 169 -3.64 11.40 19.86
C ARG A 169 -4.18 12.66 20.54
N SER A 170 -4.71 12.51 21.75
CA SER A 170 -5.22 13.64 22.54
C SER A 170 -4.13 14.67 22.83
N VAL A 171 -2.95 14.23 23.27
CA VAL A 171 -1.79 15.11 23.56
C VAL A 171 -1.31 15.83 22.29
N LYS A 172 -1.35 15.17 21.13
CA LYS A 172 -0.91 15.72 19.85
C LYS A 172 -1.99 16.50 19.10
N GLY A 173 -3.23 16.55 19.60
CA GLY A 173 -4.36 17.17 18.89
C GLY A 173 -4.68 16.51 17.55
N VAL A 174 -4.43 15.20 17.41
CA VAL A 174 -4.64 14.46 16.16
C VAL A 174 -5.92 13.64 16.26
N GLU A 175 -6.90 13.98 15.42
CA GLU A 175 -8.13 13.19 15.31
C GLU A 175 -7.90 11.86 14.58
N VAL A 176 -8.73 10.86 14.92
CA VAL A 176 -8.73 9.59 14.19
C VAL A 176 -9.23 9.85 12.78
N ASN A 177 -8.44 9.44 11.79
CA ASN A 177 -8.89 9.49 10.41
C ASN A 177 -9.89 8.36 10.14
N GLU A 178 -11.19 8.64 10.33
CA GLU A 178 -12.28 7.70 10.07
C GLU A 178 -12.64 7.58 8.58
N THR A 179 -12.21 8.52 7.74
CA THR A 179 -12.51 8.51 6.28
C THR A 179 -11.89 7.32 5.55
N GLY A 180 -10.94 6.64 6.20
CA GLY A 180 -10.30 5.41 5.75
C GLY A 180 -10.91 4.11 6.30
N ILE A 181 -12.06 4.12 6.98
CA ILE A 181 -12.74 2.86 7.37
C ILE A 181 -13.52 2.33 6.17
N VAL A 182 -12.82 1.83 5.17
CA VAL A 182 -13.44 0.91 4.22
C VAL A 182 -13.47 -0.44 4.91
N ARG A 183 -14.62 -1.09 4.91
CA ARG A 183 -14.71 -2.50 5.30
C ARG A 183 -14.04 -3.35 4.21
N PHE A 184 -12.70 -3.37 4.21
CA PHE A 184 -11.95 -4.36 3.46
C PHE A 184 -12.16 -5.72 4.13
N GLY A 185 -12.54 -6.71 3.33
CA GLY A 185 -12.86 -8.05 3.80
C GLY A 185 -13.05 -8.97 2.62
N TYR A 186 -13.54 -10.18 2.88
CA TYR A 186 -13.67 -11.21 1.84
C TYR A 186 -14.48 -10.76 0.61
N GLY A 187 -15.58 -10.02 0.80
CA GLY A 187 -16.36 -9.47 -0.30
C GLY A 187 -15.56 -8.48 -1.17
N THR A 188 -14.59 -7.77 -0.61
CA THR A 188 -13.71 -6.89 -1.39
C THR A 188 -12.70 -7.71 -2.21
N ILE A 189 -12.16 -8.79 -1.64
CA ILE A 189 -11.28 -9.73 -2.35
C ILE A 189 -12.01 -10.34 -3.56
N LYS A 190 -13.26 -10.80 -3.35
CA LYS A 190 -14.12 -11.27 -4.45
C LYS A 190 -14.29 -10.24 -5.55
N LYS A 191 -14.55 -8.98 -5.19
CA LYS A 191 -14.70 -7.89 -6.17
C LYS A 191 -13.40 -7.60 -6.93
N ILE A 192 -12.24 -7.66 -6.27
CA ILE A 192 -10.93 -7.48 -6.93
C ILE A 192 -10.77 -8.45 -8.10
N ILE A 193 -11.11 -9.71 -7.89
CA ILE A 193 -11.02 -10.78 -8.89
C ILE A 193 -12.17 -10.70 -9.89
N ASN A 194 -13.41 -10.81 -9.42
CA ASN A 194 -14.59 -10.95 -10.28
C ASN A 194 -14.81 -9.73 -11.17
N TYR A 195 -14.41 -8.53 -10.72
CA TYR A 195 -14.59 -7.30 -11.49
C TYR A 195 -13.34 -6.98 -12.33
N ARG A 196 -12.35 -7.89 -12.35
CA ARG A 196 -11.09 -7.80 -13.09
C ARG A 196 -10.35 -6.48 -12.82
N LEU A 197 -10.33 -6.04 -11.56
CA LEU A 197 -9.82 -4.71 -11.20
C LEU A 197 -8.33 -4.55 -11.58
N VAL A 198 -7.53 -5.61 -11.45
CA VAL A 198 -6.11 -5.60 -11.81
C VAL A 198 -5.92 -5.35 -13.31
N ALA A 199 -6.65 -6.08 -14.16
CA ALA A 199 -6.63 -5.85 -15.61
C ALA A 199 -7.14 -4.45 -15.97
N MET A 200 -8.19 -3.99 -15.30
CA MET A 200 -8.74 -2.65 -15.50
C MET A 200 -7.70 -1.57 -15.18
N LEU A 201 -7.00 -1.69 -14.05
CA LEU A 201 -5.94 -0.78 -13.66
C LEU A 201 -4.82 -0.72 -14.71
N ASP A 202 -4.42 -1.87 -15.24
CA ASP A 202 -3.33 -1.95 -16.21
C ASP A 202 -3.73 -1.31 -17.56
N ILE A 203 -4.98 -1.51 -18.01
CA ILE A 203 -5.55 -0.81 -19.18
C ILE A 203 -5.61 0.70 -18.94
N LEU A 204 -6.07 1.13 -17.77
CA LEU A 204 -6.17 2.56 -17.43
C LEU A 204 -4.80 3.22 -17.33
N LEU A 205 -3.80 2.51 -16.79
CA LEU A 205 -2.42 2.96 -16.73
C LEU A 205 -1.83 3.14 -18.14
N TRP A 206 -2.03 2.15 -19.01
CA TRP A 206 -1.61 2.22 -20.41
C TRP A 206 -2.26 3.43 -21.12
N ALA A 207 -3.57 3.61 -20.96
CA ALA A 207 -4.30 4.71 -21.57
C ALA A 207 -3.82 6.08 -21.04
N LYS A 208 -3.56 6.19 -19.73
CA LYS A 208 -3.01 7.41 -19.11
C LYS A 208 -1.66 7.78 -19.73
N ARG A 209 -0.76 6.81 -19.93
CA ARG A 209 0.56 7.04 -20.53
C ARG A 209 0.50 7.47 -22.00
N LYS A 210 -0.49 6.97 -22.74
CA LYS A 210 -0.73 7.35 -24.14
C LYS A 210 -1.59 8.63 -24.26
N GLU A 211 -1.99 9.22 -23.13
CA GLU A 211 -2.90 10.35 -23.02
C GLU A 211 -4.26 10.10 -23.70
N LEU A 212 -4.76 8.87 -23.62
CA LEU A 212 -5.99 8.44 -24.26
C LEU A 212 -7.17 8.46 -23.30
N ARG A 213 -8.34 8.85 -23.83
CA ARG A 213 -9.61 8.64 -23.12
C ARG A 213 -10.21 7.29 -23.53
N ILE A 214 -10.52 6.46 -22.53
CA ILE A 214 -11.21 5.17 -22.71
C ILE A 214 -12.63 5.24 -22.14
N SER A 215 -13.63 4.95 -22.98
CA SER A 215 -15.03 4.85 -22.55
C SER A 215 -15.29 3.57 -21.75
N ASP A 216 -16.32 3.59 -20.92
CA ASP A 216 -16.70 2.44 -20.09
C ASP A 216 -17.14 1.24 -20.93
N ASP A 217 -17.84 1.46 -22.05
CA ASP A 217 -18.20 0.39 -23.00
C ASP A 217 -16.96 -0.25 -23.64
N ARG A 218 -15.93 0.56 -23.93
CA ARG A 218 -14.68 0.03 -24.48
C ARG A 218 -13.95 -0.80 -23.44
N LEU A 219 -13.91 -0.33 -22.20
CA LEU A 219 -13.27 -1.03 -21.09
C LEU A 219 -13.99 -2.36 -20.81
N SER A 220 -15.33 -2.37 -20.81
CA SER A 220 -16.16 -3.58 -20.74
C SER A 220 -15.77 -4.59 -21.83
N ARG A 221 -15.72 -4.19 -23.11
CA ARG A 221 -15.37 -5.08 -24.23
C ARG A 221 -13.90 -5.55 -24.26
N LEU A 222 -13.01 -4.87 -23.56
CA LEU A 222 -11.62 -5.30 -23.41
C LEU A 222 -11.46 -6.29 -22.25
N LEU A 223 -12.25 -6.09 -21.20
CA LEU A 223 -12.19 -6.91 -20.01
C LEU A 223 -12.98 -8.20 -20.15
N TYR A 224 -14.11 -8.19 -20.86
CA TYR A 224 -15.03 -9.32 -20.98
C TYR A 224 -15.24 -9.70 -22.45
N THR A 225 -15.37 -11.01 -22.68
CA THR A 225 -15.51 -11.63 -24.01
C THR A 225 -16.80 -12.43 -24.06
N ASP A 226 -17.25 -12.80 -25.26
CA ASP A 226 -18.46 -13.63 -25.43
C ASP A 226 -18.29 -15.07 -24.88
N GLU A 227 -17.06 -15.47 -24.54
CA GLU A 227 -16.77 -16.75 -23.88
C GLU A 227 -17.01 -16.70 -22.35
N ASP A 228 -17.17 -15.50 -21.78
CA ASP A 228 -17.49 -15.33 -20.37
C ASP A 228 -18.96 -15.67 -20.08
N GLU A 229 -19.23 -16.27 -18.92
CA GLU A 229 -20.61 -16.49 -18.47
C GLU A 229 -21.36 -15.15 -18.36
N GLU A 230 -22.63 -15.11 -18.74
CA GLU A 230 -23.44 -13.88 -18.72
C GLU A 230 -23.50 -13.24 -17.32
N THR A 231 -23.51 -14.08 -16.28
CA THR A 231 -23.47 -13.68 -14.86
C THR A 231 -22.17 -12.99 -14.45
N THR A 232 -21.07 -13.24 -15.18
CA THR A 232 -19.74 -12.66 -14.94
C THR A 232 -19.48 -11.43 -15.81
N THR A 233 -20.17 -11.32 -16.94
CA THR A 233 -19.98 -10.23 -17.90
C THR A 233 -20.50 -8.90 -17.36
N ARG A 234 -19.63 -7.88 -17.33
CA ARG A 234 -19.98 -6.53 -16.86
C ARG A 234 -20.07 -5.54 -18.02
N LEU A 235 -21.28 -5.02 -18.25
CA LEU A 235 -21.57 -3.97 -19.24
C LEU A 235 -21.04 -2.58 -18.83
N GLY A 236 -21.03 -1.63 -19.77
CA GLY A 236 -20.47 -0.29 -19.58
C GLY A 236 -21.01 0.49 -18.36
N TYR A 237 -22.31 0.36 -18.04
CA TYR A 237 -22.87 1.03 -16.86
C TYR A 237 -22.35 0.44 -15.53
N HIS A 238 -22.13 -0.88 -15.46
CA HIS A 238 -21.47 -1.51 -14.31
C HIS A 238 -20.05 -0.97 -14.10
N ILE A 239 -19.31 -0.83 -15.21
CA ILE A 239 -17.96 -0.29 -15.19
C ILE A 239 -17.95 1.15 -14.67
N LYS A 240 -18.83 2.00 -15.21
CA LYS A 240 -18.94 3.40 -14.86
C LYS A 240 -19.31 3.61 -13.40
N ASP A 241 -20.35 2.93 -12.94
CA ASP A 241 -21.01 3.24 -11.66
C ASP A 241 -20.36 2.50 -10.48
N SER A 242 -19.66 1.38 -10.72
CA SER A 242 -19.06 0.57 -9.64
C SER A 242 -17.61 0.19 -9.88
N ASP A 243 -17.28 -0.45 -11.01
CA ASP A 243 -16.02 -1.20 -11.12
C ASP A 243 -14.83 -0.28 -11.31
N ARG A 244 -14.94 0.75 -12.17
CA ARG A 244 -13.89 1.76 -12.37
C ARG A 244 -13.65 2.60 -11.10
N PRO A 245 -14.68 3.13 -10.41
CA PRO A 245 -14.47 3.77 -9.10
C PRO A 245 -13.75 2.86 -8.09
N LEU A 246 -14.12 1.58 -8.03
CA LEU A 246 -13.48 0.61 -7.13
C LEU A 246 -12.04 0.30 -7.55
N ALA A 247 -11.75 0.14 -8.85
CA ALA A 247 -10.40 -0.05 -9.36
C ALA A 247 -9.50 1.12 -8.98
N MET A 248 -9.95 2.36 -9.26
CA MET A 248 -9.20 3.56 -8.90
C MET A 248 -8.96 3.67 -7.40
N LYS A 249 -9.94 3.27 -6.58
CA LYS A 249 -9.78 3.17 -5.13
C LYS A 249 -8.78 2.09 -4.73
N ALA A 250 -8.78 0.93 -5.41
CA ALA A 250 -7.86 -0.17 -5.15
C ALA A 250 -6.39 0.19 -5.42
N ALA A 251 -6.14 1.14 -6.33
CA ALA A 251 -4.82 1.72 -6.59
C ALA A 251 -4.47 2.92 -5.70
N THR A 252 -5.03 3.01 -4.48
CA THR A 252 -4.66 4.04 -3.50
C THR A 252 -3.90 3.45 -2.32
N ILE A 253 -2.99 4.22 -1.73
CA ILE A 253 -2.23 3.80 -0.54
C ILE A 253 -3.16 3.46 0.63
N ASP A 254 -4.28 4.17 0.79
CA ASP A 254 -5.24 3.89 1.87
C ASP A 254 -5.94 2.53 1.70
N PHE A 255 -6.26 2.15 0.47
CA PHE A 255 -6.78 0.81 0.19
C PHE A 255 -5.76 -0.28 0.50
N ILE A 256 -4.49 -0.06 0.14
CA ILE A 256 -3.40 -0.99 0.49
C ILE A 256 -3.25 -1.10 2.01
N ARG A 257 -3.30 0.02 2.76
CA ARG A 257 -3.24 -0.01 4.23
C ARG A 257 -4.35 -0.85 4.84
N GLN A 258 -5.57 -0.75 4.31
CA GLN A 258 -6.70 -1.57 4.77
C GLN A 258 -6.53 -3.05 4.43
N PHE A 259 -6.00 -3.36 3.25
CA PHE A 259 -5.70 -4.74 2.88
C PHE A 259 -4.62 -5.32 3.83
N ASN A 260 -3.54 -4.57 4.10
CA ASN A 260 -2.53 -4.97 5.07
C ASN A 260 -3.14 -5.20 6.46
N PHE A 261 -3.99 -4.27 6.93
CA PHE A 261 -4.72 -4.42 8.19
C PHE A 261 -5.57 -5.71 8.23
N PHE A 262 -6.32 -6.01 7.17
CA PHE A 262 -7.08 -7.26 7.04
C PHE A 262 -6.17 -8.49 7.11
N MET A 263 -5.03 -8.48 6.42
CA MET A 263 -4.08 -9.59 6.45
C MET A 263 -3.42 -9.78 7.82
N ASN A 264 -3.10 -8.70 8.54
CA ASN A 264 -2.50 -8.81 9.87
C ASN A 264 -3.51 -9.29 10.93
N ARG A 265 -4.79 -8.95 10.80
CA ARG A 265 -5.84 -9.53 11.64
C ARG A 265 -6.15 -10.99 11.34
N ASN A 266 -5.80 -11.47 10.14
CA ASN A 266 -6.08 -12.82 9.68
C ASN A 266 -4.81 -13.47 9.12
N PRO A 267 -3.75 -13.68 9.94
CA PRO A 267 -2.44 -14.12 9.45
C PRO A 267 -2.49 -15.48 8.76
N HIS A 268 -3.40 -16.37 9.19
CA HIS A 268 -3.63 -17.67 8.58
C HIS A 268 -4.07 -17.59 7.10
N LEU A 269 -4.63 -16.47 6.65
CA LEU A 269 -5.07 -16.28 5.26
C LEU A 269 -3.92 -15.87 4.32
N LYS A 270 -2.79 -15.36 4.83
CA LYS A 270 -1.72 -14.75 4.01
C LYS A 270 -1.20 -15.72 2.93
N ASN A 271 -1.04 -16.98 3.29
CA ASN A 271 -0.52 -18.03 2.42
C ASN A 271 -1.61 -18.84 1.69
N MET A 272 -2.89 -18.61 2.01
CA MET A 272 -4.00 -19.25 1.30
C MET A 272 -4.12 -18.69 -0.12
N ARG A 273 -4.54 -19.54 -1.06
CA ARG A 273 -4.85 -19.09 -2.42
C ARG A 273 -6.05 -18.16 -2.40
N VAL A 274 -6.02 -17.14 -3.25
CA VAL A 274 -7.13 -16.17 -3.37
C VAL A 274 -8.46 -16.88 -3.61
N SER A 275 -8.49 -17.90 -4.48
CA SER A 275 -9.67 -18.73 -4.74
C SER A 275 -10.28 -19.35 -3.48
N ASP A 276 -9.44 -19.79 -2.55
CA ASP A 276 -9.89 -20.47 -1.33
C ASP A 276 -10.38 -19.45 -0.31
N VAL A 277 -9.70 -18.30 -0.20
CA VAL A 277 -10.15 -17.17 0.62
C VAL A 277 -11.52 -16.67 0.15
N MET A 278 -11.78 -16.64 -1.16
CA MET A 278 -13.09 -16.25 -1.68
C MET A 278 -14.20 -17.22 -1.23
N LYS A 279 -13.96 -18.54 -1.25
CA LYS A 279 -14.95 -19.54 -0.81
C LYS A 279 -15.33 -19.44 0.67
N LEU A 280 -14.41 -18.99 1.52
CA LEU A 280 -14.70 -18.76 2.95
C LEU A 280 -15.81 -17.74 3.18
N SER A 281 -16.04 -16.83 2.24
CA SER A 281 -17.15 -15.87 2.33
C SER A 281 -18.49 -16.35 1.80
N ASP A 282 -18.55 -17.52 1.17
CA ASP A 282 -19.81 -18.19 0.87
C ASP A 282 -20.26 -19.10 2.02
N SER A 283 -19.39 -19.31 3.02
CA SER A 283 -19.61 -20.21 4.15
C SER A 283 -20.01 -19.50 5.45
N ASN A 284 -20.07 -18.16 5.42
CA ASN A 284 -20.48 -17.26 6.52
C ASN A 284 -21.63 -16.37 6.06
#